data_AF-A0A519U8U5-F1
#
_entry.id   AF-A0A519U8U5-F1
#
_cell.length_a   1.000
_cell.length_b   1.000
_cell.length_c   1.000
_cell.angle_alpha   90.00
_cell.angle_beta   90.00
_cell.angle_gamma   90.00
#
_symmetry.space_group_name_H-M   'P 1'
#
loop_
_entity.id
_entity.type
_entity.pdbx_description
1 polymer ?
#
loop_
_entity_poly.entity_id
_entity_poly.type
_entity_poly.pdbx_seq_one_letter_code
_entity_poly.pdbx_strand_id
1 'polypeptide(L)'
;MLDSKEIIKAINKAIEPFIMDGGSSFLLTQYASNHIFRLRIVNNVSLAFNHYGNGGEHVKVIKWFNDFWLFVEVKFLNPNGAIISLSVFQGHETDDNKVQLFRAEWDDYADGNLAHAQPHWHLLTNKAIENTVNSFVEIVPEIKDTFVEVLKEEKNKGVDLSLFHFAMYGDWPNNQSHIHRIDNENKLAQWFGGLLGHLKSELEYLSKKSTIVN
;
A
#
# COMPACT_ATOMS: atom_id res chain seq x y z
N MET A 1 12.78 -4.81 -22.74
CA MET A 1 11.60 -3.95 -22.51
C MET A 1 10.52 -4.87 -22.02
N LEU A 2 9.94 -4.57 -20.87
CA LEU A 2 8.98 -5.49 -20.28
C LEU A 2 7.66 -5.43 -21.05
N ASP A 3 7.15 -6.59 -21.48
CA ASP A 3 5.85 -6.64 -22.16
C ASP A 3 4.72 -6.53 -21.13
N SER A 4 3.79 -5.60 -21.34
CA SER A 4 2.73 -5.33 -20.37
C SER A 4 1.81 -6.53 -20.11
N LYS A 5 1.54 -7.35 -21.14
CA LYS A 5 0.73 -8.55 -20.99
C LYS A 5 1.49 -9.64 -20.25
N GLU A 6 2.77 -9.82 -20.56
CA GLU A 6 3.61 -10.79 -19.85
C GLU A 6 3.87 -10.38 -18.39
N ILE A 7 4.02 -9.08 -18.08
CA ILE A 7 4.09 -8.59 -16.70
C ILE A 7 2.82 -8.98 -15.94
N ILE A 8 1.64 -8.61 -16.46
CA ILE A 8 0.39 -8.85 -15.74
C ILE A 8 0.14 -10.34 -15.56
N LYS A 9 0.46 -11.15 -16.56
CA LYS A 9 0.39 -12.61 -16.48
C LYS A 9 1.35 -13.18 -15.43
N ALA A 10 2.59 -12.70 -15.40
CA ALA A 10 3.60 -13.13 -14.43
C ALA A 10 3.20 -12.73 -13.00
N ILE A 11 2.76 -11.48 -12.78
CA ILE A 11 2.29 -10.99 -11.48
C ILE A 11 1.08 -11.82 -11.03
N ASN A 12 0.06 -11.99 -11.88
CA ASN A 12 -1.13 -12.78 -11.54
C ASN A 12 -0.79 -14.22 -11.15
N LYS A 13 0.18 -14.85 -11.83
CA LYS A 13 0.67 -16.18 -11.47
C LYS A 13 1.40 -16.18 -10.13
N ALA A 14 2.25 -15.19 -9.86
CA ALA A 14 3.01 -15.12 -8.61
C ALA A 14 2.12 -14.84 -7.40
N ILE A 15 1.00 -14.12 -7.59
CA ILE A 15 0.06 -13.79 -6.52
C ILE A 15 -1.10 -14.79 -6.39
N GLU A 16 -1.21 -15.79 -7.27
CA GLU A 16 -2.24 -16.84 -7.21
C GLU A 16 -2.32 -17.53 -5.83
N PRO A 17 -1.21 -17.83 -5.13
CA PRO A 17 -1.27 -18.42 -3.78
C PRO A 17 -1.79 -17.46 -2.70
N PHE A 18 -1.87 -16.15 -2.99
CA PHE A 18 -2.37 -15.17 -2.03
C PHE A 18 -3.90 -15.18 -2.06
N ILE A 19 -4.49 -15.54 -0.93
CA ILE A 19 -5.93 -15.56 -0.73
C ILE A 19 -6.32 -14.34 0.11
N MET A 20 -7.36 -13.63 -0.35
CA MET A 20 -8.02 -12.55 0.40
C MET A 20 -9.07 -13.12 1.36
N ASP A 21 -9.35 -12.41 2.45
CA ASP A 21 -10.49 -12.71 3.31
C ASP A 21 -11.80 -12.72 2.50
N GLY A 22 -12.54 -13.83 2.61
CA GLY A 22 -13.70 -14.14 1.75
C GLY A 22 -13.39 -15.08 0.59
N GLY A 23 -12.17 -15.62 0.51
CA GLY A 23 -11.81 -16.71 -0.41
C GLY A 23 -11.57 -16.28 -1.86
N SER A 24 -11.44 -14.98 -2.12
CA SER A 24 -11.11 -14.47 -3.45
C SER A 24 -9.60 -14.49 -3.69
N SER A 25 -9.20 -14.83 -4.91
CA SER A 25 -7.80 -14.78 -5.34
C SER A 25 -7.40 -13.35 -5.69
N PHE A 26 -6.17 -12.98 -5.33
CA PHE A 26 -5.52 -11.78 -5.86
C PHE A 26 -5.44 -11.85 -7.40
N LEU A 27 -6.12 -10.94 -8.10
CA LEU A 27 -6.04 -10.90 -9.55
C LEU A 27 -6.06 -9.46 -10.04
N LEU A 28 -5.06 -9.05 -10.81
CA LEU A 28 -5.05 -7.79 -11.52
C LEU A 28 -5.87 -7.92 -12.81
N THR A 29 -6.78 -6.99 -13.01
CA THR A 29 -7.59 -6.84 -14.23
C THR A 29 -7.49 -5.43 -14.78
N GLN A 30 -7.69 -5.32 -16.08
CA GLN A 30 -7.68 -4.05 -16.78
C GLN A 30 -8.73 -3.08 -16.19
N TYR A 31 -8.34 -1.82 -16.02
CA TYR A 31 -9.17 -0.75 -15.47
C TYR A 31 -9.17 0.47 -16.39
N ALA A 32 -10.35 0.86 -16.88
CA ALA A 32 -10.64 2.02 -17.74
C ALA A 32 -9.90 2.08 -19.11
N SER A 33 -8.58 1.92 -19.14
CA SER A 33 -7.72 1.98 -20.33
C SER A 33 -6.90 0.69 -20.50
N ASN A 34 -6.28 0.50 -21.66
CA ASN A 34 -5.40 -0.66 -21.93
C ASN A 34 -4.08 -0.63 -21.16
N HIS A 35 -3.82 0.41 -20.38
CA HIS A 35 -2.54 0.65 -19.72
C HIS A 35 -2.62 0.66 -18.20
N ILE A 36 -3.80 0.54 -17.62
CA ILE A 36 -3.99 0.56 -16.17
C ILE A 36 -4.62 -0.75 -15.75
N PHE A 37 -4.04 -1.40 -14.74
CA PHE A 37 -4.53 -2.64 -14.16
C PHE A 37 -4.68 -2.44 -12.66
N ARG A 38 -5.81 -2.86 -12.11
CA ARG A 38 -6.10 -2.78 -10.67
C ARG A 38 -6.57 -4.15 -10.16
N LEU A 39 -6.53 -4.37 -8.84
CA LEU A 39 -7.11 -5.58 -8.27
C LEU A 39 -8.57 -5.72 -8.68
N ARG A 40 -8.95 -6.94 -9.08
CA ARG A 40 -10.32 -7.30 -9.42
C ARG A 40 -11.19 -7.16 -8.19
N ILE A 41 -12.19 -6.31 -8.30
CA ILE A 41 -13.22 -6.14 -7.30
C ILE A 41 -14.20 -7.31 -7.45
N VAL A 42 -14.22 -8.21 -6.46
CA VAL A 42 -15.16 -9.34 -6.42
C VAL A 42 -16.14 -9.13 -5.27
N ASN A 43 -15.69 -9.36 -4.02
CA ASN A 43 -16.45 -9.25 -2.78
C ASN A 43 -15.62 -8.49 -1.73
N ASN A 44 -16.25 -8.10 -0.62
CA ASN A 44 -15.62 -7.46 0.55
C ASN A 44 -14.80 -6.21 0.16
N VAL A 45 -15.51 -5.17 -0.26
CA VAL A 45 -14.91 -3.91 -0.71
C VAL A 45 -15.38 -2.73 0.13
N SER A 46 -14.52 -1.74 0.28
CA SER A 46 -14.80 -0.48 0.96
C SER A 46 -14.31 0.69 0.12
N LEU A 47 -14.79 1.89 0.45
CA LEU A 47 -14.17 3.12 -0.03
C LEU A 47 -13.00 3.50 0.89
N ALA A 48 -11.98 4.12 0.29
CA ALA A 48 -10.89 4.77 0.99
C ALA A 48 -10.34 5.92 0.14
N PHE A 49 -9.66 6.88 0.78
CA PHE A 49 -8.94 7.93 0.07
C PHE A 49 -7.47 7.55 -0.07
N ASN A 50 -7.02 7.32 -1.31
CA ASN A 50 -5.64 6.94 -1.62
C ASN A 50 -4.80 8.20 -1.88
N HIS A 51 -4.05 8.62 -0.86
CA HIS A 51 -3.05 9.68 -0.95
C HIS A 51 -1.79 9.20 -1.68
N TYR A 52 -1.24 10.08 -2.52
CA TYR A 52 0.06 9.93 -3.19
C TYR A 52 0.95 11.17 -2.95
N GLY A 53 0.93 11.70 -1.72
CA GLY A 53 1.76 12.83 -1.30
C GLY A 53 1.02 14.17 -1.35
N ASN A 54 0.98 14.81 -2.51
CA ASN A 54 0.39 16.15 -2.70
C ASN A 54 -1.06 16.11 -3.23
N GLY A 55 -1.62 14.92 -3.37
CA GLY A 55 -2.99 14.72 -3.81
C GLY A 55 -3.50 13.35 -3.40
N GLY A 56 -4.65 12.97 -3.94
CA GLY A 56 -5.24 11.67 -3.74
C GLY A 56 -6.53 11.51 -4.54
N GLU A 57 -7.06 10.30 -4.54
CA GLU A 57 -8.36 9.99 -5.11
C GLU A 57 -9.13 9.00 -4.22
N HIS A 58 -10.46 9.03 -4.29
CA HIS A 58 -11.28 7.99 -3.69
C HIS A 58 -11.19 6.72 -4.54
N VAL A 59 -10.81 5.62 -3.90
CA VAL A 59 -10.66 4.32 -4.54
C VAL A 59 -11.51 3.27 -3.82
N LYS A 60 -11.83 2.20 -4.55
CA LYS A 60 -12.33 0.97 -3.94
C LYS A 60 -11.13 0.13 -3.49
N VAL A 61 -11.13 -0.23 -2.22
CA VAL A 61 -10.14 -1.13 -1.61
C VAL A 61 -10.78 -2.47 -1.34
N ILE A 62 -9.98 -3.53 -1.37
CA ILE A 62 -10.45 -4.90 -1.14
C ILE A 62 -9.96 -5.36 0.23
N LYS A 63 -10.80 -6.08 0.95
CA LYS A 63 -10.44 -6.70 2.21
C LYS A 63 -9.28 -7.67 2.00
N TRP A 64 -8.20 -7.48 2.75
CA TRP A 64 -7.04 -8.35 2.65
C TRP A 64 -7.02 -9.41 3.74
N PHE A 65 -6.84 -9.00 4.99
CA PHE A 65 -6.94 -9.85 6.17
C PHE A 65 -7.22 -9.00 7.41
N ASN A 66 -7.84 -9.56 8.45
CA ASN A 66 -8.12 -8.88 9.73
C ASN A 66 -8.83 -7.55 9.54
N ASP A 67 -8.21 -6.42 9.85
CA ASP A 67 -8.69 -5.04 9.65
C ASP A 67 -7.93 -4.33 8.52
N PHE A 68 -7.11 -5.04 7.75
CA PHE A 68 -6.34 -4.50 6.65
C PHE A 68 -7.04 -4.64 5.30
N TRP A 69 -6.83 -3.61 4.49
CA TRP A 69 -7.39 -3.48 3.15
C TRP A 69 -6.29 -3.08 2.19
N LEU A 70 -6.48 -3.44 0.93
CA LEU A 70 -5.45 -3.30 -0.08
C LEU A 70 -5.98 -2.64 -1.34
N PHE A 71 -5.13 -1.77 -1.90
CA PHE A 71 -5.22 -1.28 -3.26
C PHE A 71 -3.91 -1.57 -3.98
N VAL A 72 -4.00 -2.08 -5.21
CA VAL A 72 -2.85 -2.22 -6.10
C VAL A 72 -3.23 -1.66 -7.46
N GLU A 73 -2.33 -0.88 -8.04
CA GLU A 73 -2.40 -0.41 -9.41
C GLU A 73 -1.07 -0.66 -10.13
N VAL A 74 -1.14 -1.15 -11.36
CA VAL A 74 -0.05 -1.21 -12.31
C VAL A 74 -0.39 -0.32 -13.49
N LYS A 75 0.45 0.69 -13.76
CA LYS A 75 0.30 1.65 -14.84
C LYS A 75 1.45 1.53 -15.82
N PHE A 76 1.12 1.29 -17.08
CA PHE A 76 2.06 1.30 -18.20
C PHE A 76 2.11 2.68 -18.84
N LEU A 77 3.31 3.22 -19.05
CA LEU A 77 3.54 4.53 -19.65
C LEU A 77 3.89 4.40 -21.13
N ASN A 78 3.56 5.43 -21.92
CA ASN A 78 3.83 5.52 -23.36
C ASN A 78 4.98 6.52 -23.58
N PRO A 79 6.05 6.20 -24.33
CA PRO A 79 6.30 4.98 -25.11
C PRO A 79 6.75 3.76 -24.30
N ASN A 80 7.35 3.95 -23.13
CA ASN A 80 7.84 2.87 -22.27
C ASN A 80 7.67 3.27 -20.79
N GLY A 81 7.55 2.28 -19.92
CA GLY A 81 7.57 2.48 -18.47
C GLY A 81 6.51 1.66 -17.74
N ALA A 82 6.80 1.28 -16.52
CA ALA A 82 5.85 0.60 -15.64
C ALA A 82 5.97 1.17 -14.23
N ILE A 83 4.84 1.65 -13.70
CA ILE A 83 4.72 2.08 -12.31
C ILE A 83 3.79 1.10 -11.61
N ILE A 84 4.26 0.53 -10.51
CA ILE A 84 3.43 -0.25 -9.59
C ILE A 84 3.21 0.59 -8.35
N SER A 85 1.97 0.66 -7.88
CA SER A 85 1.66 1.23 -6.58
C SER A 85 0.81 0.28 -5.75
N LEU A 86 1.17 0.17 -4.48
CA LEU A 86 0.51 -0.67 -3.49
C LEU A 86 0.22 0.20 -2.27
N SER A 87 -1.05 0.34 -1.91
CA SER A 87 -1.47 1.07 -0.71
C SER A 87 -2.15 0.13 0.26
N VAL A 88 -1.73 0.17 1.53
CA VAL A 88 -2.37 -0.56 2.63
C VAL A 88 -3.18 0.40 3.47
N PHE A 89 -4.38 -0.03 3.83
CA PHE A 89 -5.31 0.71 4.67
C PHE A 89 -5.74 -0.14 5.86
N GLN A 90 -6.22 0.50 6.91
CA GLN A 90 -6.74 -0.13 8.12
C GLN A 90 -8.13 0.41 8.44
N GLY A 91 -8.99 -0.47 8.96
CA GLY A 91 -10.30 -0.11 9.50
C GLY A 91 -11.24 -1.31 9.59
N HIS A 92 -12.23 -1.20 10.47
CA HIS A 92 -13.29 -2.19 10.62
C HIS A 92 -14.19 -2.23 9.38
N GLU A 93 -14.87 -3.35 9.14
CA GLU A 93 -15.74 -3.53 7.96
C GLU A 93 -16.86 -2.50 7.87
N THR A 94 -17.38 -2.09 9.02
CA THR A 94 -18.46 -1.10 9.14
C THR A 94 -18.01 0.34 8.95
N ASP A 95 -16.71 0.62 8.89
CA ASP A 95 -16.23 2.00 8.77
C ASP A 95 -16.51 2.56 7.37
N ASP A 96 -17.02 3.79 7.30
CA ASP A 96 -17.34 4.43 6.02
C ASP A 96 -16.10 4.66 5.14
N ASN A 97 -14.93 4.87 5.76
CA ASN A 97 -13.65 5.03 5.08
C ASN A 97 -12.53 4.33 5.83
N LYS A 98 -11.58 3.75 5.09
CA LYS A 98 -10.38 3.13 5.65
C LYS A 98 -9.23 4.12 5.70
N VAL A 99 -8.46 4.08 6.78
CA VAL A 99 -7.29 4.95 6.99
C VAL A 99 -6.10 4.38 6.24
N GLN A 100 -5.49 5.16 5.35
CA GLN A 100 -4.29 4.72 4.64
C GLN A 100 -3.08 4.73 5.58
N LEU A 101 -2.41 3.59 5.70
CA LEU A 101 -1.23 3.45 6.53
C LEU A 101 0.02 3.93 5.81
N PHE A 102 0.25 3.34 4.63
CA PHE A 102 1.40 3.63 3.80
C PHE A 102 1.12 3.25 2.34
N ARG A 103 2.03 3.69 1.48
CA ARG A 103 2.07 3.35 0.05
C ARG A 103 3.49 2.99 -0.34
N ALA A 104 3.62 1.89 -1.06
CA ALA A 104 4.84 1.46 -1.72
C ALA A 104 4.70 1.71 -3.22
N GLU A 105 5.64 2.40 -3.83
CA GLU A 105 5.71 2.58 -5.27
C GLU A 105 6.95 1.91 -5.83
N TRP A 106 6.85 1.41 -7.05
CA TRP A 106 7.97 0.92 -7.83
C TRP A 106 7.90 1.48 -9.24
N ASP A 107 9.05 1.89 -9.77
CA ASP A 107 9.23 2.44 -11.10
C ASP A 107 10.35 1.64 -11.82
N ASP A 108 10.17 1.36 -13.10
CA ASP A 108 11.15 0.66 -13.94
C ASP A 108 12.29 1.58 -14.43
N TYR A 109 12.20 2.89 -14.15
CA TYR A 109 13.15 3.92 -14.58
C TYR A 109 13.32 3.97 -16.10
N ALA A 110 12.23 3.79 -16.85
CA ALA A 110 12.27 3.94 -18.30
C ALA A 110 12.72 5.35 -18.74
N ASP A 111 12.58 6.36 -17.87
CA ASP A 111 13.08 7.72 -18.07
C ASP A 111 14.60 7.89 -17.82
N GLY A 112 15.27 6.85 -17.32
CA GLY A 112 16.69 6.84 -16.99
C GLY A 112 17.04 7.49 -15.64
N ASN A 113 16.06 7.96 -14.86
CA ASN A 113 16.29 8.70 -13.63
C ASN A 113 16.43 7.79 -12.40
N LEU A 114 17.62 7.20 -12.26
CA LEU A 114 17.97 6.28 -11.18
C LEU A 114 18.33 7.03 -9.86
N ALA A 115 17.41 7.82 -9.32
CA ALA A 115 17.68 8.69 -8.17
C ALA A 115 17.50 8.02 -6.79
N HIS A 116 16.58 7.07 -6.64
CA HIS A 116 16.11 6.59 -5.32
C HIS A 116 16.01 5.08 -5.25
N ALA A 117 16.11 4.48 -4.06
CA ALA A 117 16.01 3.03 -3.87
C ALA A 117 14.55 2.58 -3.89
N GLN A 118 14.25 1.38 -4.40
CA GLN A 118 12.89 0.86 -4.49
C GLN A 118 12.59 -0.20 -3.39
N PRO A 119 11.32 -0.32 -2.96
CA PRO A 119 10.20 0.56 -3.28
C PRO A 119 10.31 1.94 -2.62
N HIS A 120 9.70 2.95 -3.24
CA HIS A 120 9.49 4.26 -2.64
C HIS A 120 8.37 4.16 -1.60
N TRP A 121 8.70 4.40 -0.33
CA TRP A 121 7.75 4.33 0.78
C TRP A 121 7.20 5.69 1.15
N HIS A 122 5.87 5.82 1.16
CA HIS A 122 5.16 6.98 1.68
C HIS A 122 4.41 6.57 2.95
N LEU A 123 4.75 7.16 4.10
CA LEU A 123 4.10 6.92 5.40
C LEU A 123 3.02 7.97 5.65
N LEU A 124 1.80 7.54 5.93
CA LEU A 124 0.61 8.40 5.85
C LEU A 124 -0.24 8.45 7.13
N THR A 125 0.01 7.58 8.10
CA THR A 125 -0.70 7.58 9.40
C THR A 125 -0.63 8.92 10.13
N ASN A 126 0.51 9.63 10.06
CA ASN A 126 0.65 10.95 10.67
C ASN A 126 -0.31 11.99 10.06
N LYS A 127 -0.60 11.90 8.75
CA LYS A 127 -1.56 12.81 8.10
C LYS A 127 -3.01 12.57 8.56
N ALA A 128 -3.37 11.31 8.83
CA ALA A 128 -4.70 11.00 9.37
C ALA A 128 -4.89 11.62 10.75
N ILE A 129 -3.88 11.50 11.62
CA ILE A 129 -3.88 12.14 12.95
C ILE A 129 -3.93 13.66 12.81
N GLU A 130 -3.10 14.26 11.95
CA GLU A 130 -3.09 15.71 11.68
C GLU A 130 -4.46 16.21 11.16
N ASN A 131 -5.10 15.47 10.26
CA ASN A 131 -6.43 15.82 9.74
C ASN A 131 -7.50 15.76 10.83
N THR A 132 -7.50 14.73 11.67
CA THR A 132 -8.43 14.64 12.80
C THR A 132 -8.21 15.79 13.77
N VAL A 133 -6.95 16.10 14.10
CA VAL A 133 -6.58 17.26 14.93
C VAL A 133 -7.12 18.56 14.34
N ASN A 134 -6.87 18.81 13.05
CA ASN A 134 -7.33 20.03 12.39
C ASN A 134 -8.86 20.16 12.41
N SER A 135 -9.58 19.08 12.10
CA SER A 135 -11.04 19.08 12.14
C SER A 135 -11.60 19.34 13.54
N PHE A 136 -10.91 18.89 14.60
CA PHE A 136 -11.34 19.10 15.98
C PHE A 136 -11.05 20.53 16.46
N VAL A 137 -9.90 21.10 16.06
CA VAL A 137 -9.53 22.50 16.36
C VAL A 137 -10.54 23.49 15.74
N GLU A 138 -11.12 23.14 14.59
CA GLU A 138 -12.20 23.93 13.99
C GLU A 138 -13.52 23.90 14.79
N ILE A 139 -13.74 22.87 15.61
CA ILE A 139 -15.04 22.62 16.28
C ILE A 139 -15.04 23.09 17.75
N VAL A 140 -13.91 23.05 18.47
CA VAL A 140 -13.90 23.36 19.93
C VAL A 140 -12.64 24.13 20.36
N PRO A 141 -12.74 25.45 20.61
CA PRO A 141 -11.61 26.24 21.13
C PRO A 141 -11.25 25.98 22.61
N GLU A 142 -12.15 25.38 23.42
CA GLU A 142 -12.11 25.55 24.88
C GLU A 142 -11.95 24.28 25.75
N ILE A 143 -11.66 23.09 25.21
CA ILE A 143 -11.50 21.88 26.07
C ILE A 143 -10.25 21.08 25.71
N LYS A 144 -9.13 21.41 26.38
CA LYS A 144 -7.84 20.72 26.24
C LYS A 144 -7.88 19.26 26.68
N ASP A 145 -8.63 18.93 27.72
CA ASP A 145 -8.61 17.57 28.29
C ASP A 145 -9.34 16.55 27.39
N THR A 146 -10.48 16.93 26.82
CA THR A 146 -11.20 16.11 25.82
C THR A 146 -10.40 15.94 24.53
N PHE A 147 -9.64 16.96 24.11
CA PHE A 147 -8.78 16.87 22.93
C PHE A 147 -7.65 15.84 23.11
N VAL A 148 -7.04 15.79 24.30
CA VAL A 148 -5.98 14.81 24.60
C VAL A 148 -6.52 13.38 24.63
N GLU A 149 -7.75 13.18 25.09
CA GLU A 149 -8.42 11.86 25.08
C GLU A 149 -8.73 11.41 23.65
N VAL A 150 -9.34 12.27 22.83
CA VAL A 150 -9.61 11.98 21.40
C VAL A 150 -8.32 11.67 20.65
N LEU A 151 -7.25 12.44 20.88
CA LEU A 151 -5.94 12.18 20.29
C LEU A 151 -5.35 10.82 20.69
N LYS A 152 -5.51 10.43 21.96
CA LYS A 152 -5.04 9.13 22.45
C LYS A 152 -5.85 8.00 21.84
N GLU A 153 -7.17 8.14 21.76
CA GLU A 153 -8.04 7.16 21.12
C GLU A 153 -7.68 6.98 19.64
N GLU A 154 -7.51 8.07 18.89
CA GLU A 154 -7.14 8.02 17.47
C GLU A 154 -5.75 7.42 17.25
N LYS A 155 -4.77 7.78 18.10
CA LYS A 155 -3.43 7.17 18.04
C LYS A 155 -3.45 5.66 18.34
N ASN A 156 -4.41 5.20 19.14
CA ASN A 156 -4.56 3.80 19.53
C ASN A 156 -5.42 2.97 18.56
N LYS A 157 -6.14 3.58 17.62
CA LYS A 157 -7.01 2.87 16.65
C LYS A 157 -6.24 2.15 15.53
N GLY A 158 -4.96 2.45 15.35
CA GLY A 158 -4.15 1.89 14.26
C GLY A 158 -2.94 1.08 14.74
N VAL A 159 -2.31 0.34 13.82
CA VAL A 159 -1.00 -0.27 14.09
C VAL A 159 0.07 0.80 14.23
N ASP A 160 0.98 0.60 15.18
CA ASP A 160 2.14 1.47 15.35
C ASP A 160 3.21 1.17 14.29
N LEU A 161 3.20 1.96 13.20
CA LEU A 161 4.17 1.83 12.12
C LEU A 161 5.61 2.15 12.53
N SER A 162 5.86 2.73 13.72
CA SER A 162 7.23 2.92 14.21
C SER A 162 7.94 1.59 14.49
N LEU A 163 7.19 0.50 14.62
CA LEU A 163 7.68 -0.86 14.81
C LEU A 163 7.73 -1.66 13.50
N PHE A 164 7.34 -1.06 12.37
CA PHE A 164 7.30 -1.72 11.07
C PHE A 164 8.69 -1.70 10.40
N HIS A 165 9.16 -2.85 9.92
CA HIS A 165 10.40 -2.92 9.13
C HIS A 165 10.08 -2.85 7.64
N PHE A 166 10.41 -1.72 7.01
CA PHE A 166 10.23 -1.53 5.59
C PHE A 166 11.30 -2.27 4.79
N ALA A 167 10.86 -3.16 3.90
CA ALA A 167 11.75 -3.81 2.97
C ALA A 167 12.28 -2.80 1.95
N MET A 168 13.59 -2.79 1.75
CA MET A 168 14.25 -2.05 0.66
C MET A 168 15.15 -3.02 -0.10
N TYR A 169 15.30 -2.80 -1.40
CA TYR A 169 16.10 -3.68 -2.24
C TYR A 169 17.19 -2.90 -2.97
N GLY A 170 18.33 -2.75 -2.30
CA GLY A 170 19.57 -2.22 -2.88
C GLY A 170 20.47 -3.35 -3.40
N ASP A 171 21.38 -3.02 -4.33
CA ASP A 171 22.23 -4.01 -5.00
C ASP A 171 23.72 -3.92 -4.62
N TRP A 172 24.01 -3.44 -3.41
CA TRP A 172 25.37 -3.33 -2.87
C TRP A 172 26.20 -4.61 -2.91
N PRO A 173 25.65 -5.83 -2.70
CA PRO A 173 26.44 -7.06 -2.76
C PRO A 173 27.08 -7.33 -4.13
N ASN A 174 26.49 -6.81 -5.21
CA ASN A 174 27.03 -6.92 -6.57
C ASN A 174 27.91 -5.71 -6.95
N ASN A 175 28.40 -4.97 -5.95
CA ASN A 175 29.13 -3.70 -6.12
C ASN A 175 28.34 -2.68 -6.95
N GLN A 176 27.01 -2.76 -6.90
CA GLN A 176 26.11 -1.84 -7.56
C GLN A 176 25.57 -0.78 -6.58
N SER A 177 24.67 0.04 -7.09
CA SER A 177 24.11 1.20 -6.40
C SER A 177 23.08 0.82 -5.32
N HIS A 178 22.47 1.83 -4.70
CA HIS A 178 21.26 1.70 -3.87
C HIS A 178 20.02 1.27 -4.68
N ILE A 179 20.17 1.02 -5.98
CA ILE A 179 19.10 0.63 -6.90
C ILE A 179 19.37 -0.75 -7.43
N HIS A 180 18.42 -1.65 -7.23
CA HIS A 180 18.37 -2.94 -7.89
C HIS A 180 17.38 -2.88 -9.05
N ARG A 181 17.88 -3.00 -10.29
CA ARG A 181 17.02 -2.96 -11.49
C ARG A 181 16.26 -4.27 -11.65
N ILE A 182 14.96 -4.18 -11.85
CA ILE A 182 14.12 -5.31 -12.25
C ILE A 182 14.00 -5.29 -13.77
N ASP A 183 14.68 -6.22 -14.42
CA ASP A 183 14.92 -6.21 -15.87
C ASP A 183 14.07 -7.24 -16.65
N ASN A 184 13.27 -8.05 -15.95
CA ASN A 184 12.35 -9.01 -16.55
C ASN A 184 11.10 -9.23 -15.69
N GLU A 185 10.07 -9.78 -16.34
CA GLU A 185 8.72 -9.96 -15.80
C GLU A 185 8.69 -10.94 -14.62
N ASN A 186 9.53 -11.98 -14.64
CA ASN A 186 9.59 -12.97 -13.56
C ASN A 186 10.22 -12.36 -12.29
N LYS A 187 11.30 -11.59 -12.42
CA LYS A 187 11.89 -10.87 -11.28
C LYS A 187 10.88 -9.88 -10.69
N LEU A 188 10.12 -9.17 -11.53
CA LEU A 188 9.08 -8.24 -11.08
C LEU A 188 7.97 -8.96 -10.31
N ALA A 189 7.49 -10.08 -10.84
CA ALA A 189 6.45 -10.88 -10.21
C ALA A 189 6.92 -11.47 -8.86
N GLN A 190 8.17 -11.94 -8.79
CA GLN A 190 8.77 -12.43 -7.55
C GLN A 190 8.96 -11.31 -6.52
N TRP A 191 9.45 -10.15 -6.95
CA TRP A 191 9.57 -8.96 -6.11
C TRP A 191 8.21 -8.55 -5.54
N PHE A 192 7.18 -8.50 -6.39
CA PHE A 192 5.83 -8.10 -6.00
C PHE A 192 5.19 -9.10 -5.02
N GLY A 193 5.28 -10.40 -5.31
CA GLY A 193 4.81 -11.45 -4.40
C GLY A 193 5.57 -11.46 -3.07
N GLY A 194 6.90 -11.31 -3.11
CA GLY A 194 7.75 -11.20 -1.93
C GLY A 194 7.39 -9.99 -1.07
N LEU A 195 7.14 -8.83 -1.70
CA LEU A 195 6.68 -7.62 -1.01
C LEU A 195 5.35 -7.86 -0.31
N LEU A 196 4.35 -8.45 -0.99
CA LEU A 196 3.06 -8.76 -0.38
C LEU A 196 3.19 -9.71 0.83
N GLY A 197 4.02 -10.75 0.70
CA GLY A 197 4.29 -11.68 1.79
C GLY A 197 4.97 -11.02 3.00
N HIS A 198 5.97 -10.18 2.73
CA HIS A 198 6.66 -9.38 3.74
C HIS A 198 5.68 -8.44 4.47
N LEU A 199 4.91 -7.66 3.71
CA LEU A 199 3.92 -6.73 4.25
C LEU A 199 2.91 -7.43 5.15
N LYS A 200 2.36 -8.56 4.71
CA LYS A 200 1.42 -9.35 5.52
C LYS A 200 2.06 -9.79 6.84
N SER A 201 3.28 -10.34 6.78
CA SER A 201 3.98 -10.86 7.95
C SER A 201 4.27 -9.77 8.99
N GLU A 202 4.76 -8.61 8.55
CA GLU A 202 5.02 -7.47 9.43
C GLU A 202 3.73 -6.91 10.03
N LEU A 203 2.66 -6.77 9.25
CA LEU A 203 1.36 -6.30 9.74
C LEU A 203 0.74 -7.28 10.74
N GLU A 204 0.80 -8.59 10.51
CA GLU A 204 0.36 -9.60 11.47
C GLU A 204 1.15 -9.54 12.78
N TYR A 205 2.47 -9.30 12.70
CA TYR A 205 3.31 -9.11 13.87
C TYR A 205 2.90 -7.87 14.68
N LEU A 206 2.63 -6.75 14.00
CA LEU A 206 2.15 -5.53 14.65
C LEU A 206 0.77 -5.72 15.30
N SER A 207 -0.18 -6.34 14.60
CA SER A 207 -1.52 -6.61 15.16
C SER A 207 -1.44 -7.42 16.45
N LYS A 208 -0.59 -8.46 16.50
CA LYS A 208 -0.40 -9.27 17.71
C LYS A 208 0.18 -8.47 18.87
N LYS A 209 1.12 -7.56 18.60
CA LYS A 209 1.69 -6.69 19.64
C LYS A 209 0.67 -5.70 20.19
N SER A 210 -0.15 -5.09 19.32
CA SER A 210 -1.20 -4.17 19.76
C SER A 210 -2.24 -4.86 20.66
N THR A 211 -2.49 -6.16 20.50
CA THR A 211 -3.40 -6.92 21.39
C THR A 211 -2.81 -7.23 22.77
N ILE A 212 -1.49 -7.21 22.94
CA ILE A 212 -0.82 -7.55 24.22
C ILE A 212 -0.74 -6.33 25.16
N VAL A 213 -0.95 -5.11 24.65
CA VAL A 213 -0.80 -3.86 25.41
C VAL A 213 -2.16 -3.31 25.89
N ASN A 214 -3.28 -3.93 25.49
CA ASN A 214 -4.63 -3.65 26.00
C ASN A 214 -5.08 -4.76 26.95
#